data_AF-A0A804LFY7-F1
#
_entry.id   AF-A0A804LFY7-F1
#
_cell.length_a   1.000
_cell.length_b   1.000
_cell.length_c   1.000
_cell.angle_alpha   90.00
_cell.angle_beta   90.00
_cell.angle_gamma   90.00
#
_symmetry.space_group_name_H-M   'P 1'
#
loop_
_entity.id
_entity.type
_entity.pdbx_description
1 polymer ?
#
loop_
_entity_poly.entity_id
_entity_poly.type
_entity_poly.pdbx_seq_one_letter_code
_entity_poly.pdbx_strand_id
1 'polypeptide(L)'
;MQRLVLAGNLIEIIPANIGYLQNLKILTLDRNRISILPEELGSLSNLQQLSVPQNFLLCLPKSIGDLRNMSVLNVSDNKLKELPESIGGCSSLEEFQANGNAIEDVPASICNLVCLKSLSLNGNKIRQLPQNLLKDCTALQSLSLHDNPITMDQFQQMDGFGEFEARRRKKFDKQIDSGVMMGSTALDEGVDFH
;
A
#
# COMPACT_ATOMS: atom_id res chain seq x y z
N MET A 1 16.23 15.70 12.67
CA MET A 1 16.12 15.31 11.24
C MET A 1 14.69 14.82 11.01
N GLN A 2 14.00 15.31 9.96
CA GLN A 2 12.62 14.91 9.65
C GLN A 2 12.50 14.01 8.41
N ARG A 3 13.50 14.00 7.55
CA ARG A 3 13.53 13.21 6.31
C ARG A 3 14.88 12.53 6.19
N LEU A 4 14.89 11.24 5.90
CA LEU A 4 16.09 10.45 5.65
C LEU A 4 15.89 9.70 4.33
N VAL A 5 16.73 10.00 3.36
CA VAL A 5 16.68 9.42 2.02
C VAL A 5 17.99 8.71 1.76
N LEU A 6 17.91 7.38 1.59
CA LEU A 6 19.06 6.49 1.35
C LEU A 6 18.85 5.67 0.07
N ALA A 7 18.05 6.18 -0.88
CA ALA A 7 17.70 5.48 -2.10
C ALA A 7 18.89 5.24 -3.03
N GLY A 8 18.90 4.11 -3.75
CA GLY A 8 19.89 3.82 -4.80
C GLY A 8 21.29 3.48 -4.29
N ASN A 9 21.39 2.84 -3.12
CA ASN A 9 22.66 2.39 -2.53
C ASN A 9 22.75 0.86 -2.52
N LEU A 10 23.74 0.32 -1.81
CA LEU A 10 23.94 -1.13 -1.63
C LEU A 10 23.64 -1.55 -0.18
N ILE A 11 22.70 -0.88 0.48
CA ILE A 11 22.39 -1.15 1.89
C ILE A 11 21.71 -2.52 2.00
N GLU A 12 22.28 -3.40 2.80
CA GLU A 12 21.72 -4.74 3.07
C GLU A 12 21.00 -4.80 4.43
N ILE A 13 21.43 -3.99 5.39
CA ILE A 13 20.94 -4.00 6.77
C ILE A 13 20.68 -2.56 7.22
N ILE A 14 19.50 -2.34 7.80
CA ILE A 14 19.20 -1.11 8.54
C ILE A 14 19.48 -1.38 10.03
N PRO A 15 20.35 -0.59 10.68
CA PRO A 15 20.68 -0.81 12.08
C PRO A 15 19.48 -0.51 12.99
N ALA A 16 19.35 -1.25 14.09
CA ALA A 16 18.34 -1.04 15.13
C ALA A 16 18.28 0.41 15.65
N ASN A 17 19.42 1.11 15.65
CA ASN A 17 19.53 2.52 16.06
C ASN A 17 18.68 3.47 15.20
N ILE A 18 18.12 3.04 14.05
CA ILE A 18 17.12 3.81 13.32
C ILE A 18 15.96 4.22 14.24
N GLY A 19 15.59 3.38 15.21
CA GLY A 19 14.53 3.65 16.18
C GLY A 19 14.79 4.88 17.07
N TYR A 20 16.01 5.40 17.13
CA TYR A 20 16.30 6.65 17.86
C TYR A 20 15.94 7.92 17.10
N LEU A 21 15.59 7.82 15.82
CA LEU A 21 15.19 8.97 14.99
C LEU A 21 13.74 9.39 15.24
N GLN A 22 13.39 9.69 16.49
CA GLN A 22 12.02 9.96 16.94
C GLN A 22 11.31 11.11 16.23
N ASN A 23 12.05 12.02 15.58
CA ASN A 23 11.50 13.14 14.81
C ASN A 23 11.35 12.85 13.31
N LEU A 24 11.69 11.63 12.86
CA LEU A 24 11.65 11.25 11.46
C LEU A 24 10.21 11.10 11.00
N LYS A 25 9.88 11.77 9.89
CA LYS A 25 8.57 11.74 9.23
C LYS A 25 8.60 10.97 7.91
N ILE A 26 9.72 11.01 7.20
CA ILE A 26 9.87 10.37 5.89
C ILE A 26 11.15 9.54 5.90
N LEU A 27 11.01 8.25 5.58
CA LEU A 27 12.11 7.31 5.40
C LEU A 27 12.01 6.68 4.00
N THR A 28 13.03 6.91 3.18
CA THR A 28 13.12 6.39 1.81
C THR A 28 14.35 5.49 1.69
N LEU A 29 14.13 4.22 1.39
CA LEU A 29 15.12 3.14 1.33
C LEU A 29 15.11 2.41 -0.03
N ASP A 30 14.47 3.02 -1.03
CA ASP A 30 14.23 2.48 -2.36
C ASP A 30 15.52 2.00 -3.03
N ARG A 31 15.44 0.96 -3.87
CA ARG A 31 16.57 0.49 -4.70
C ARG A 31 17.83 0.20 -3.87
N ASN A 32 17.69 -0.64 -2.86
CA ASN A 32 18.80 -1.15 -2.05
C ASN A 32 18.81 -2.68 -2.11
N ARG A 33 19.45 -3.35 -1.15
CA ARG A 33 19.54 -4.81 -1.03
C ARG A 33 18.97 -5.30 0.31
N ILE A 34 18.05 -4.55 0.90
CA ILE A 34 17.53 -4.80 2.23
C ILE A 34 16.66 -6.06 2.21
N SER A 35 16.96 -7.02 3.06
CA SER A 35 16.20 -8.27 3.19
C SER A 35 15.26 -8.29 4.40
N ILE A 36 15.57 -7.49 5.43
CA ILE A 36 14.83 -7.40 6.70
C ILE A 36 14.86 -5.94 7.19
N LEU A 37 13.73 -5.47 7.71
CA LEU A 37 13.67 -4.23 8.49
C LEU A 37 13.72 -4.55 9.99
N PRO A 38 14.43 -3.76 10.80
CA PRO A 38 14.53 -3.98 12.25
C PRO A 38 13.18 -3.75 12.96
N GLU A 39 12.95 -4.43 14.08
CA GLU A 39 11.75 -4.23 14.91
C GLU A 39 11.74 -2.84 15.58
N GLU A 40 12.90 -2.22 15.72
CA GLU A 40 13.01 -0.84 16.23
C GLU A 40 12.41 0.19 15.27
N LEU A 41 12.08 -0.19 14.03
CA LEU A 41 11.35 0.66 13.09
C LEU A 41 10.02 1.14 13.69
N GLY A 42 9.29 0.29 14.43
CA GLY A 42 8.03 0.68 15.07
C GLY A 42 8.17 1.75 16.15
N SER A 43 9.39 2.03 16.63
CA SER A 43 9.64 3.13 17.56
C SER A 43 9.55 4.50 16.90
N LEU A 44 9.50 4.59 15.57
CA LEU A 44 9.39 5.84 14.82
C LEU A 44 7.96 6.40 14.86
N SER A 45 7.51 6.78 16.05
CA SER A 45 6.13 7.22 16.32
C SER A 45 5.66 8.39 15.44
N ASN A 46 6.55 9.22 14.91
CA ASN A 46 6.23 10.35 14.02
C ASN A 46 6.35 10.02 12.53
N LEU A 47 6.67 8.77 12.16
CA LEU A 47 6.83 8.39 10.76
C LEU A 47 5.49 8.47 10.03
N GLN A 48 5.48 9.20 8.93
CA GLN A 48 4.31 9.43 8.07
C GLN A 48 4.43 8.70 6.74
N GLN A 49 5.65 8.50 6.25
CA GLN A 49 5.91 7.85 4.97
C GLN A 49 7.10 6.91 5.09
N LEU A 50 6.87 5.64 4.72
CA LEU A 50 7.89 4.63 4.57
C LEU A 50 7.88 4.12 3.13
N SER A 51 9.02 4.27 2.46
CA SER A 51 9.23 3.78 1.09
C SER A 51 10.44 2.84 1.09
N VAL A 52 10.23 1.59 0.69
CA VAL A 52 11.25 0.54 0.53
C VAL A 52 11.08 -0.28 -0.77
N PRO A 53 10.61 0.28 -1.91
CA PRO A 53 10.46 -0.49 -3.12
C PRO A 53 11.80 -0.95 -3.70
N GLN A 54 11.75 -1.99 -4.53
CA GLN A 54 12.93 -2.52 -5.25
C GLN A 54 14.04 -2.95 -4.29
N ASN A 55 13.68 -3.80 -3.34
CA ASN A 55 14.56 -4.41 -2.34
C ASN A 55 14.35 -5.94 -2.33
N PHE A 56 14.82 -6.62 -1.29
CA PHE A 56 14.68 -8.07 -1.14
C PHE A 56 13.92 -8.47 0.12
N LEU A 57 13.02 -7.61 0.62
CA LEU A 57 12.29 -7.86 1.86
C LEU A 57 11.53 -9.18 1.80
N LEU A 58 11.77 -10.04 2.79
CA LEU A 58 11.09 -11.34 2.91
C LEU A 58 9.82 -11.25 3.76
N CYS A 59 9.82 -10.36 4.75
CA CYS A 59 8.70 -10.05 5.63
C CYS A 59 8.76 -8.59 6.10
N LEU A 60 7.65 -8.10 6.65
CA LEU A 60 7.63 -6.85 7.41
C LEU A 60 7.74 -7.17 8.92
N PRO A 61 8.43 -6.32 9.70
CA PRO A 61 8.54 -6.50 11.15
C PRO A 61 7.16 -6.36 11.81
N LYS A 62 6.93 -7.06 12.92
CA LYS A 62 5.63 -7.01 13.61
C LYS A 62 5.35 -5.61 14.17
N SER A 63 6.38 -4.90 14.59
CA SER A 63 6.33 -3.51 15.02
C SER A 63 5.85 -2.51 13.97
N ILE A 64 5.66 -2.90 12.69
CA ILE A 64 5.08 -2.00 11.67
C ILE A 64 3.72 -1.44 12.13
N GLY A 65 2.95 -2.22 12.88
CA GLY A 65 1.66 -1.81 13.45
C GLY A 65 1.73 -0.70 14.50
N ASP A 66 2.91 -0.40 15.03
CA ASP A 66 3.10 0.68 16.01
C ASP A 66 3.21 2.06 15.34
N LEU A 67 3.39 2.09 14.01
CA LEU A 67 3.50 3.32 13.21
C LEU A 67 2.12 3.96 12.97
N ARG A 68 1.45 4.37 14.05
CA ARG A 68 0.07 4.89 14.01
C ARG A 68 -0.12 6.18 13.21
N ASN A 69 0.96 6.93 12.97
CA ASN A 69 0.96 8.16 12.16
C ASN A 69 1.32 7.93 10.69
N MET A 70 1.62 6.68 10.29
CA MET A 70 2.00 6.36 8.91
C MET A 70 0.80 6.50 7.99
N SER A 71 0.95 7.35 6.98
CA SER A 71 -0.05 7.64 5.95
C SER A 71 0.24 6.94 4.63
N VAL A 72 1.52 6.69 4.33
CA VAL A 72 1.96 6.03 3.10
C VAL A 72 2.95 4.93 3.43
N LEU A 73 2.67 3.72 2.95
CA LEU A 73 3.57 2.57 2.98
C LEU A 73 3.77 2.05 1.56
N ASN A 74 5.01 2.08 1.07
CA ASN A 74 5.37 1.45 -0.21
C ASN A 74 6.46 0.40 0.00
N VAL A 75 6.11 -0.85 -0.27
CA VAL A 75 6.98 -2.04 -0.20
C VAL A 75 6.93 -2.84 -1.50
N SER A 76 6.60 -2.17 -2.61
CA SER A 76 6.47 -2.80 -3.92
C SER A 76 7.81 -3.38 -4.42
N ASP A 77 7.77 -4.36 -5.32
CA ASP A 77 8.97 -4.99 -5.90
C ASP A 77 9.92 -5.53 -4.82
N ASN A 78 9.39 -6.40 -3.97
CA ASN A 78 10.12 -7.11 -2.93
C ASN A 78 9.83 -8.62 -3.02
N LYS A 79 10.08 -9.39 -1.95
CA LYS A 79 9.87 -10.84 -1.90
C LYS A 79 8.92 -11.25 -0.76
N LEU A 80 8.02 -10.34 -0.37
CA LEU A 80 7.07 -10.57 0.72
C LEU A 80 6.15 -11.73 0.35
N LYS A 81 6.02 -12.71 1.25
CA LYS A 81 5.07 -13.84 1.10
C LYS A 81 3.78 -13.65 1.89
N GLU A 82 3.84 -12.85 2.93
CA GLU A 82 2.74 -12.56 3.84
C GLU A 82 2.87 -11.12 4.35
N LEU A 83 1.75 -10.58 4.82
CA LEU A 83 1.71 -9.34 5.59
C LEU A 83 1.44 -9.68 7.06
N PRO A 84 2.11 -9.03 8.03
CA PRO A 84 1.89 -9.32 9.43
C PRO A 84 0.50 -8.84 9.87
N GLU A 85 -0.15 -9.59 10.77
CA GLU A 85 -1.44 -9.18 11.39
C GLU A 85 -1.37 -7.83 12.12
N SER A 86 -0.19 -7.35 12.46
CA SER A 86 -0.02 -6.03 13.05
C SER A 86 -0.24 -4.89 12.06
N ILE A 87 -0.29 -5.13 10.75
CA ILE A 87 -0.49 -4.06 9.75
C ILE A 87 -1.76 -3.25 10.03
N GLY A 88 -2.82 -3.89 10.57
CA GLY A 88 -4.04 -3.22 10.98
C GLY A 88 -3.90 -2.20 12.12
N GLY A 89 -2.74 -2.14 12.77
CA GLY A 89 -2.40 -1.12 13.77
C GLY A 89 -2.04 0.25 13.16
N CYS A 90 -1.76 0.31 11.85
CA CYS A 90 -1.45 1.54 11.12
C CYS A 90 -2.72 2.39 10.87
N SER A 91 -3.39 2.85 11.92
CA SER A 91 -4.73 3.45 11.85
C SER A 91 -4.87 4.68 10.94
N SER A 92 -3.75 5.37 10.66
CA SER A 92 -3.72 6.55 9.77
C SER A 92 -3.33 6.23 8.32
N LEU A 93 -3.13 4.95 7.98
CA LEU A 93 -2.65 4.55 6.65
C LEU A 93 -3.71 4.87 5.59
N GLU A 94 -3.32 5.70 4.62
CA GLU A 94 -4.19 6.12 3.51
C GLU A 94 -3.81 5.43 2.21
N GLU A 95 -2.53 5.12 2.03
CA GLU A 95 -1.99 4.51 0.83
C GLU A 95 -1.05 3.37 1.16
N PHE A 96 -1.37 2.19 0.64
CA PHE A 96 -0.55 1.00 0.77
C PHE A 96 -0.26 0.38 -0.59
N GLN A 97 1.02 0.38 -0.96
CA GLN A 97 1.53 -0.22 -2.19
C GLN A 97 2.43 -1.41 -1.86
N ALA A 98 2.04 -2.60 -2.31
CA ALA A 98 2.82 -3.84 -2.18
C ALA A 98 2.78 -4.65 -3.48
N ASN A 99 2.80 -3.96 -4.63
CA ASN A 99 2.84 -4.61 -5.95
C ASN A 99 4.12 -5.45 -6.13
N GLY A 100 4.11 -6.43 -7.03
CA GLY A 100 5.34 -7.14 -7.41
C GLY A 100 5.99 -7.88 -6.24
N ASN A 101 5.18 -8.58 -5.45
CA ASN A 101 5.62 -9.42 -4.33
C ASN A 101 5.14 -10.87 -4.55
N ALA A 102 5.21 -11.70 -3.52
CA ALA A 102 4.71 -13.08 -3.55
C ALA A 102 3.62 -13.31 -2.48
N ILE A 103 2.85 -12.26 -2.15
CA ILE A 103 1.85 -12.29 -1.08
C ILE A 103 0.75 -13.29 -1.44
N GLU A 104 0.50 -14.28 -0.57
CA GLU A 104 -0.54 -15.29 -0.77
C GLU A 104 -1.81 -14.96 0.02
N ASP A 105 -1.63 -14.48 1.27
CA ASP A 105 -2.71 -14.14 2.18
C ASP A 105 -2.61 -12.68 2.63
N VAL A 106 -3.76 -11.99 2.61
CA VAL A 106 -3.91 -10.67 3.21
C VAL A 106 -4.58 -10.85 4.58
N PRO A 107 -3.94 -10.40 5.68
CA PRO A 107 -4.42 -10.64 7.04
C PRO A 107 -5.76 -9.94 7.29
N ALA A 108 -6.60 -10.52 8.16
CA ALA A 108 -7.93 -9.97 8.43
C ALA A 108 -7.86 -8.57 9.06
N SER A 109 -6.80 -8.28 9.80
CA SER A 109 -6.52 -6.96 10.37
C SER A 109 -6.41 -5.83 9.35
N ILE A 110 -6.24 -6.10 8.06
CA ILE A 110 -6.30 -5.07 7.01
C ILE A 110 -7.62 -4.30 7.04
N CYS A 111 -8.72 -4.94 7.47
CA CYS A 111 -10.04 -4.33 7.61
C CYS A 111 -10.07 -3.21 8.66
N ASN A 112 -9.10 -3.15 9.58
CA ASN A 112 -8.99 -2.10 10.58
C ASN A 112 -8.49 -0.77 9.99
N LEU A 113 -7.98 -0.78 8.75
CA LEU A 113 -7.45 0.39 8.07
C LEU A 113 -8.58 1.24 7.48
N VAL A 114 -9.39 1.83 8.37
CA VAL A 114 -10.59 2.62 8.00
C VAL A 114 -10.25 3.87 7.19
N CYS A 115 -9.03 4.40 7.32
CA CYS A 115 -8.52 5.54 6.58
C CYS A 115 -7.94 5.18 5.20
N LEU A 116 -7.82 3.89 4.86
CA LEU A 116 -7.17 3.43 3.64
C LEU A 116 -7.98 3.85 2.41
N LYS A 117 -7.38 4.67 1.55
CA LYS A 117 -7.99 5.19 0.32
C LYS A 117 -7.54 4.41 -0.91
N SER A 118 -6.29 3.92 -0.89
CA SER A 118 -5.68 3.19 -2.00
C SER A 118 -4.92 1.97 -1.51
N LEU A 119 -5.23 0.82 -2.10
CA LEU A 119 -4.54 -0.45 -1.87
C LEU A 119 -4.10 -1.05 -3.21
N SER A 120 -2.80 -1.20 -3.41
CA SER A 120 -2.21 -1.75 -4.63
C SER A 120 -1.46 -3.04 -4.34
N LEU A 121 -1.97 -4.14 -4.88
CA LEU A 121 -1.49 -5.50 -4.64
C LEU A 121 -1.25 -6.25 -5.97
N ASN A 122 -1.05 -5.54 -7.08
CA ASN A 122 -0.85 -6.16 -8.39
C ASN A 122 0.39 -7.07 -8.39
N GLY A 123 0.38 -8.15 -9.19
CA GLY A 123 1.55 -9.03 -9.33
C GLY A 123 1.91 -9.71 -8.01
N ASN A 124 0.93 -10.39 -7.41
CA ASN A 124 1.09 -11.19 -6.18
C ASN A 124 0.48 -12.58 -6.40
N LYS A 125 0.27 -13.35 -5.32
CA LYS A 125 -0.31 -14.71 -5.35
C LYS A 125 -1.62 -14.79 -4.57
N ILE A 126 -2.32 -13.67 -4.43
CA ILE A 126 -3.52 -13.54 -3.61
C ILE A 126 -4.67 -14.32 -4.24
N ARG A 127 -5.18 -15.33 -3.53
CA ARG A 127 -6.34 -16.13 -3.97
C ARG A 127 -7.65 -15.61 -3.41
N GLN A 128 -7.59 -14.93 -2.27
CA GLN A 128 -8.76 -14.41 -1.57
C GLN A 128 -8.36 -13.17 -0.76
N LEU A 129 -9.32 -12.30 -0.54
CA LEU A 129 -9.21 -11.17 0.38
C LEU A 129 -10.15 -11.39 1.56
N PRO A 130 -9.88 -10.76 2.72
CA PRO A 130 -10.82 -10.74 3.83
C PRO A 130 -12.20 -10.26 3.37
N GLN A 131 -13.26 -11.01 3.68
CA GLN A 131 -14.61 -10.79 3.15
C GLN A 131 -15.14 -9.39 3.43
N ASN A 132 -14.81 -8.81 4.59
CA ASN A 132 -15.26 -7.48 5.01
C ASN A 132 -14.35 -6.33 4.53
N LEU A 133 -13.28 -6.57 3.76
CA LEU A 133 -12.33 -5.52 3.35
C LEU A 133 -13.04 -4.32 2.71
N LEU A 134 -13.96 -4.56 1.77
CA LEU A 134 -14.65 -3.48 1.05
C LEU A 134 -15.71 -2.78 1.90
N LYS A 135 -16.25 -3.48 2.91
CA LYS A 135 -17.22 -2.95 3.86
C LYS A 135 -16.57 -2.10 4.94
N ASP A 136 -15.48 -2.59 5.54
CA ASP A 136 -14.85 -2.00 6.72
C ASP A 136 -13.86 -0.89 6.34
N CYS A 137 -13.11 -1.03 5.24
CA CYS A 137 -12.29 0.04 4.68
C CYS A 137 -13.17 1.07 3.95
N THR A 138 -13.96 1.81 4.73
CA THR A 138 -14.99 2.75 4.23
C THR A 138 -14.42 3.93 3.43
N ALA A 139 -13.14 4.26 3.59
CA ALA A 139 -12.45 5.27 2.79
C ALA A 139 -11.91 4.73 1.45
N LEU A 140 -11.91 3.42 1.24
CA LEU A 140 -11.25 2.77 0.10
C LEU A 140 -11.96 3.14 -1.20
N GLN A 141 -11.18 3.69 -2.13
CA GLN A 141 -11.64 4.19 -3.43
C GLN A 141 -10.85 3.56 -4.58
N SER A 142 -9.68 2.99 -4.30
CA SER A 142 -8.82 2.37 -5.29
C SER A 142 -8.30 1.04 -4.75
N LEU A 143 -8.54 -0.02 -5.51
CA LEU A 143 -8.03 -1.36 -5.23
C LEU A 143 -7.51 -1.95 -6.53
N SER A 144 -6.27 -2.39 -6.54
CA SER A 144 -5.63 -2.98 -7.72
C SER A 144 -5.13 -4.39 -7.37
N LEU A 145 -5.63 -5.37 -8.12
CA LEU A 145 -5.40 -6.81 -7.89
C LEU A 145 -5.02 -7.55 -9.18
N HIS A 146 -4.59 -6.83 -10.22
CA HIS A 146 -4.17 -7.45 -11.49
C HIS A 146 -3.02 -8.43 -11.23
N ASP A 147 -2.87 -9.42 -12.11
CA ASP A 147 -1.82 -10.44 -11.98
C ASP A 147 -1.83 -11.14 -10.61
N ASN A 148 -3.03 -11.52 -10.15
CA ASN A 148 -3.25 -12.39 -9.00
C ASN A 148 -4.21 -13.53 -9.37
N PRO A 149 -4.19 -14.66 -8.65
CA PRO A 149 -5.10 -15.79 -8.88
C PRO A 149 -6.54 -15.57 -8.38
N ILE A 150 -6.84 -14.48 -7.66
CA ILE A 150 -8.22 -14.12 -7.27
C ILE A 150 -9.10 -13.90 -8.49
N THR A 151 -10.30 -14.48 -8.49
CA THR A 151 -11.24 -14.33 -9.60
C THR A 151 -12.15 -13.13 -9.42
N MET A 152 -12.66 -12.58 -10.52
CA MET A 152 -13.62 -11.47 -10.46
C MET A 152 -14.93 -11.88 -9.78
N ASP A 153 -15.36 -13.14 -9.92
CA ASP A 153 -16.56 -13.64 -9.24
C ASP A 153 -16.39 -13.62 -7.71
N GLN A 154 -15.23 -14.05 -7.21
CA GLN A 154 -14.90 -13.98 -5.78
C GLN A 154 -14.88 -12.53 -5.29
N PHE A 155 -14.29 -11.63 -6.09
CA PHE A 155 -14.20 -10.22 -5.76
C PHE A 155 -15.59 -9.54 -5.70
N GLN A 156 -16.49 -9.85 -6.63
CA GLN A 156 -17.85 -9.29 -6.67
C GLN A 156 -18.75 -9.79 -5.53
N GLN A 157 -18.45 -10.96 -4.96
CA GLN A 157 -19.19 -11.54 -3.84
C GLN A 157 -18.77 -10.98 -2.47
N MET A 158 -17.74 -10.12 -2.41
CA MET A 158 -17.28 -9.52 -1.15
C MET A 158 -18.29 -8.55 -0.56
N ASP A 159 -18.36 -8.51 0.77
CA ASP A 159 -19.25 -7.60 1.48
C ASP A 159 -18.80 -6.15 1.25
N GLY A 160 -19.73 -5.28 0.88
CA GLY A 160 -19.45 -3.86 0.61
C GLY A 160 -18.97 -3.56 -0.82
N PHE A 161 -19.01 -4.53 -1.75
CA PHE A 161 -18.60 -4.33 -3.14
C PHE A 161 -19.37 -3.20 -3.83
N GLY A 162 -20.70 -3.13 -3.66
CA GLY A 162 -21.53 -2.08 -4.26
C GLY A 162 -21.18 -0.68 -3.77
N GLU A 163 -20.96 -0.53 -2.46
CA GLU A 163 -20.54 0.73 -1.83
C GLU A 163 -19.14 1.14 -2.28
N PHE A 164 -18.21 0.18 -2.36
CA PHE A 164 -16.87 0.40 -2.90
C PHE A 164 -16.92 0.90 -4.35
N GLU A 165 -17.70 0.26 -5.22
CA GLU A 165 -17.88 0.69 -6.62
C GLU A 165 -18.48 2.10 -6.72
N ALA A 166 -19.41 2.44 -5.84
CA ALA A 166 -19.95 3.80 -5.76
C ALA A 166 -18.88 4.83 -5.31
N ARG A 167 -18.03 4.48 -4.33
CA ARG A 167 -16.90 5.34 -3.91
C ARG A 167 -15.87 5.51 -5.02
N ARG A 168 -15.52 4.42 -5.70
CA ARG A 168 -14.57 4.38 -6.82
C ARG A 168 -15.03 5.28 -7.98
N ARG A 169 -16.29 5.16 -8.41
CA ARG A 169 -16.85 6.00 -9.48
C ARG A 169 -16.86 7.49 -9.14
N LYS A 170 -17.31 7.86 -7.94
CA LYS A 170 -17.31 9.26 -7.48
C LYS A 170 -15.92 9.91 -7.50
N LYS A 171 -14.85 9.12 -7.28
CA LYS A 171 -13.47 9.61 -7.38
C LYS A 171 -13.11 9.97 -8.83
N PHE A 172 -13.48 9.12 -9.79
CA PHE A 172 -13.24 9.37 -11.22
C PHE A 172 -14.02 10.59 -11.72
N ASP A 173 -15.29 10.71 -11.37
CA ASP A 173 -16.12 11.86 -11.77
C ASP A 173 -15.53 13.18 -11.23
N LYS A 174 -15.12 13.20 -9.95
CA LYS A 174 -14.43 14.37 -9.36
C LYS A 174 -13.10 14.69 -10.05
N GLN A 175 -12.36 13.68 -10.51
CA GLN A 175 -11.09 13.90 -11.21
C GLN A 175 -11.32 14.53 -12.59
N ILE A 176 -12.36 14.10 -13.31
CA ILE A 176 -12.79 14.72 -14.58
C ILE A 176 -13.20 16.17 -14.31
N ASP A 177 -14.10 16.42 -13.36
CA ASP A 177 -14.57 17.78 -13.03
C ASP A 177 -13.42 18.70 -12.58
N SER A 178 -12.45 18.18 -11.81
CA SER A 178 -11.26 18.94 -11.38
C SER A 178 -10.22 19.14 -12.50
N GLY A 179 -10.27 18.33 -13.55
CA GLY A 179 -9.38 18.37 -14.71
C GLY A 179 -9.88 19.22 -15.88
N VAL A 180 -11.14 19.69 -15.86
CA VAL A 180 -11.75 20.48 -16.94
C VAL A 180 -11.33 21.97 -16.95
N MET A 181 -10.32 22.37 -16.14
CA MET A 181 -9.69 23.70 -16.23
C MET A 181 -8.27 23.70 -16.84
N MET A 182 -7.88 22.65 -17.59
CA MET A 182 -6.79 22.78 -18.56
C MET A 182 -7.10 22.06 -19.87
N GLY A 183 -7.38 22.86 -20.90
CA GLY A 183 -7.14 22.50 -22.29
C GLY A 183 -8.33 21.93 -23.06
N SER A 184 -9.22 22.81 -23.51
CA SER A 184 -9.94 22.55 -24.76
C SER A 184 -8.92 22.43 -25.90
N THR A 185 -8.99 21.34 -26.68
CA THR A 185 -8.87 21.20 -28.15
C THR A 185 -8.12 19.93 -28.59
N ALA A 186 -8.65 19.31 -29.66
CA ALA A 186 -8.23 18.11 -30.42
C ALA A 186 -8.76 16.76 -29.87
N LEU A 187 -9.91 16.27 -30.37
CA LEU A 187 -10.10 15.45 -31.60
C LEU A 187 -9.39 14.10 -31.47
N ASP A 188 -10.11 13.01 -31.15
CA ASP A 188 -10.85 12.12 -32.06
C ASP A 188 -9.98 10.94 -32.54
N GLU A 189 -10.64 9.78 -32.65
CA GLU A 189 -10.23 8.48 -33.22
C GLU A 189 -9.38 7.50 -32.38
N GLY A 190 -9.92 6.28 -32.22
CA GLY A 190 -9.11 5.05 -32.26
C GLY A 190 -9.32 4.03 -31.14
N VAL A 191 -10.35 3.20 -31.28
CA VAL A 191 -10.44 1.87 -30.67
C VAL A 191 -9.31 1.01 -31.24
N ASP A 192 -8.68 0.14 -30.45
CA ASP A 192 -8.43 -1.24 -30.91
C ASP A 192 -8.06 -2.20 -29.77
N PHE A 193 -8.76 -3.34 -29.82
CA PHE A 193 -8.45 -4.58 -29.10
C PHE A 193 -7.41 -5.36 -29.90
N HIS A 194 -6.42 -5.95 -29.22
CA HIS A 194 -5.94 -7.29 -29.57
C HIS A 194 -5.40 -8.01 -28.36
#